data_AF-A0A964TBI9-F1
#
_entry.id   AF-A0A964TBI9-F1
#
_cell.length_a   1.000
_cell.length_b   1.000
_cell.length_c   1.000
_cell.angle_alpha   90.00
_cell.angle_beta   90.00
_cell.angle_gamma   90.00
#
_symmetry.space_group_name_H-M   'P 1'
#
loop_
_entity.id
_entity.type
_entity.pdbx_description
1 polymer ?
#
loop_
_entity_poly.entity_id
_entity_poly.type
_entity_poly.pdbx_seq_one_letter_code
_entity_poly.pdbx_strand_id
1 'polypeptide(L)'
;MNLLNGIFTWKINVFLTATILIALVILDFYGVYTDRFYFLKLDNYIFPLLSLIHFLYLYVIWFKITEIELPDPKMRNLEYVLYVVMIIYLFKVYDSVLVLDSYNNFSEHMVPSMFKPMAILTLVLHSILPLLTMLSFWQRKKYIGPYNFENYNDNLNIWQ
;
A
#
# COMPACT_ATOMS: atom_id res chain seq x y z
N MET A 1 9.20 -21.82 -1.68
CA MET A 1 7.78 -21.42 -1.81
C MET A 1 6.88 -21.93 -0.67
N ASN A 2 7.13 -23.11 -0.09
CA ASN A 2 6.30 -23.63 1.02
C ASN A 2 6.53 -22.95 2.38
N LEU A 3 7.75 -22.50 2.71
CA LEU A 3 8.05 -21.81 3.97
C LEU A 3 7.43 -20.40 4.06
N LEU A 4 7.54 -19.60 2.99
CA LEU A 4 6.93 -18.26 2.92
C LEU A 4 5.40 -18.32 3.04
N ASN A 5 4.76 -19.34 2.47
CA ASN A 5 3.30 -19.52 2.56
C ASN A 5 2.80 -19.93 3.95
N GLY A 6 3.67 -20.55 4.77
CA GLY A 6 3.33 -20.89 6.16
C GLY A 6 3.37 -19.68 7.10
N ILE A 7 4.28 -18.73 6.83
CA ILE A 7 4.49 -17.54 7.68
C ILE A 7 3.62 -16.37 7.21
N PHE A 8 3.54 -16.12 5.89
CA PHE A 8 2.76 -15.02 5.31
C PHE A 8 1.40 -15.52 4.83
N THR A 9 0.47 -15.70 5.77
CA THR A 9 -0.94 -15.92 5.43
C THR A 9 -1.56 -14.65 4.85
N TRP A 10 -2.65 -14.80 4.09
CA TRP A 10 -3.36 -13.65 3.52
C TRP A 10 -3.86 -12.68 4.60
N LYS A 11 -4.27 -13.20 5.77
CA LYS A 11 -4.70 -12.39 6.92
C LYS A 11 -3.57 -11.50 7.44
N ILE A 12 -2.37 -12.07 7.60
CA ILE A 12 -1.19 -11.34 8.06
C ILE A 12 -0.80 -10.26 7.05
N ASN A 13 -0.82 -10.58 5.75
CA ASN A 13 -0.49 -9.61 4.71
C ASN A 13 -1.48 -8.43 4.68
N VAL A 14 -2.80 -8.70 4.76
CA VAL A 14 -3.82 -7.66 4.86
C VAL A 14 -3.60 -6.78 6.10
N PHE A 15 -3.38 -7.39 7.25
CA PHE A 15 -3.15 -6.67 8.51
C PHE A 15 -1.87 -5.81 8.49
N LEU A 16 -0.76 -6.37 8.01
CA LEU A 16 0.50 -5.65 7.88
C LEU A 16 0.39 -4.49 6.90
N THR A 17 -0.22 -4.71 5.74
CA THR A 17 -0.42 -3.65 4.73
C THR A 17 -1.30 -2.54 5.29
N ALA A 18 -2.41 -2.87 5.95
CA ALA A 18 -3.28 -1.89 6.58
C ALA A 18 -2.55 -1.07 7.67
N THR A 19 -1.76 -1.74 8.51
CA THR A 19 -0.98 -1.08 9.57
C THR A 19 0.05 -0.12 8.99
N ILE A 20 0.77 -0.53 7.95
CA ILE A 20 1.75 0.31 7.25
C ILE A 20 1.08 1.49 6.57
N LEU A 21 -0.08 1.30 5.93
CA LEU A 21 -0.85 2.40 5.35
C LEU A 21 -1.24 3.43 6.40
N ILE A 22 -1.78 2.99 7.55
CA ILE A 22 -2.14 3.91 8.65
C ILE A 22 -0.90 4.67 9.15
N ALA A 23 0.22 3.99 9.36
CA ALA A 23 1.46 4.62 9.80
C ALA A 23 1.97 5.66 8.78
N LEU A 24 1.99 5.32 7.48
CA LEU A 24 2.41 6.23 6.43
C LEU A 24 1.45 7.40 6.24
N VAL A 25 0.14 7.22 6.44
CA VAL A 25 -0.83 8.32 6.43
C VAL A 25 -0.48 9.35 7.50
N ILE A 26 -0.12 8.91 8.71
CA ILE A 26 0.30 9.81 9.80
C ILE A 26 1.65 10.47 9.47
N LEU A 27 2.60 9.70 8.96
CA LEU A 27 3.95 10.17 8.64
C LEU A 27 4.00 11.13 7.45
N ASP A 28 3.05 11.08 6.51
CA ASP A 28 3.00 12.04 5.38
C ASP A 28 2.73 13.47 5.87
N PHE A 29 2.16 13.64 7.08
CA PHE A 29 2.02 14.95 7.74
C PHE A 29 3.26 15.36 8.53
N TYR A 30 4.21 14.46 8.80
CA TYR A 30 5.38 14.72 9.63
C TYR A 30 6.51 15.30 8.78
N GLY A 31 6.93 16.53 9.11
CA GLY A 31 8.08 17.18 8.47
C GLY A 31 9.39 16.80 9.15
N VAL A 32 10.11 15.86 8.52
CA VAL A 32 11.37 15.29 9.02
C VAL A 32 12.45 16.34 9.30
N TYR A 33 12.53 17.41 8.50
CA TYR A 33 13.50 18.49 8.67
C TYR A 33 13.23 19.40 9.88
N THR A 34 11.97 19.48 10.32
CA THR A 34 11.55 20.46 11.35
C THR A 34 11.02 19.82 12.62
N ASP A 35 10.85 18.50 12.64
CA ASP A 35 10.27 17.73 13.74
C ASP A 35 8.86 18.24 14.14
N ARG A 36 8.02 18.53 13.14
CA ARG A 36 6.68 19.11 13.31
C ARG A 36 5.68 18.52 12.32
N PHE A 37 4.40 18.52 12.70
CA PHE A 37 3.31 18.09 11.83
C PHE A 37 2.70 19.27 11.05
N TYR A 38 2.43 19.05 9.76
CA TYR A 38 1.89 20.04 8.83
C TYR A 38 0.53 19.60 8.27
N PHE A 39 -0.54 19.83 9.04
CA PHE A 39 -1.90 19.46 8.62
C PHE A 39 -2.51 20.39 7.56
N LEU A 40 -1.98 21.60 7.36
CA LEU A 40 -2.54 22.55 6.39
C LEU A 40 -1.85 22.47 5.01
N LYS A 41 -0.83 21.64 4.86
CA LYS A 41 -0.10 21.48 3.60
C LYS A 41 -0.86 20.49 2.71
N LEU A 42 -1.43 20.97 1.61
CA LEU A 42 -2.26 20.16 0.70
C LEU A 42 -1.51 18.96 0.10
N ASP A 43 -0.20 19.10 -0.16
CA ASP A 43 0.61 18.01 -0.73
C ASP A 43 0.61 16.75 0.16
N ASN A 44 0.48 16.91 1.48
CA ASN A 44 0.46 15.82 2.46
C ASN A 44 -0.85 15.01 2.42
N TYR A 45 -1.86 15.44 1.65
CA TYR A 45 -3.11 14.72 1.48
C TYR A 45 -3.11 13.80 0.26
N ILE A 46 -2.10 13.89 -0.60
CA ILE A 46 -1.99 13.05 -1.81
C ILE A 46 -1.89 11.58 -1.42
N PHE A 47 -0.97 11.23 -0.50
CA PHE A 47 -0.82 9.83 -0.08
C PHE A 47 -2.06 9.32 0.69
N PRO A 48 -2.61 10.05 1.68
CA PRO A 48 -3.87 9.66 2.33
C PRO A 48 -5.01 9.39 1.36
N LEU A 49 -5.21 10.24 0.35
CA LEU A 49 -6.26 10.05 -0.65
C LEU A 49 -6.06 8.75 -1.44
N LEU A 50 -4.83 8.50 -1.91
CA LEU A 50 -4.49 7.28 -2.64
C LEU A 50 -4.57 6.03 -1.75
N SER A 51 -4.28 6.16 -0.46
CA SER A 51 -4.36 5.06 0.50
C SER A 51 -5.79 4.52 0.63
N LEU A 52 -6.82 5.36 0.44
CA LEU A 52 -8.22 4.93 0.47
C LEU A 52 -8.53 3.86 -0.59
N ILE A 53 -7.94 4.00 -1.78
CA ILE A 53 -8.09 3.01 -2.87
C ILE A 53 -7.47 1.69 -2.44
N HIS A 54 -6.31 1.74 -1.78
CA HIS A 54 -5.62 0.55 -1.28
C HIS A 54 -6.39 -0.11 -0.13
N PHE A 55 -6.94 0.67 0.82
CA PHE A 55 -7.81 0.13 1.86
C PHE A 55 -9.05 -0.56 1.28
N LEU A 56 -9.68 0.05 0.27
CA LEU A 56 -10.81 -0.56 -0.43
C LEU A 56 -10.41 -1.89 -1.08
N TYR A 57 -9.22 -1.96 -1.69
CA TYR A 57 -8.70 -3.20 -2.28
C TYR A 57 -8.46 -4.29 -1.23
N LEU A 58 -7.86 -3.95 -0.09
CA LEU A 58 -7.65 -4.89 1.02
C LEU A 58 -8.99 -5.41 1.56
N TYR A 59 -9.99 -4.54 1.70
CA TYR A 59 -11.33 -4.91 2.11
C TYR A 59 -11.98 -5.88 1.12
N VAL A 60 -11.92 -5.58 -0.19
CA VAL A 60 -12.50 -6.45 -1.23
C VAL A 60 -11.84 -7.82 -1.24
N ILE A 61 -10.49 -7.90 -1.14
CA ILE A 61 -9.80 -9.19 -1.00
C ILE A 61 -10.29 -9.94 0.23
N TRP A 62 -10.30 -9.28 1.39
CA TRP A 62 -10.68 -9.90 2.65
C TRP A 62 -12.10 -10.47 2.58
N PHE A 63 -13.04 -9.69 2.05
CA PHE A 63 -14.43 -10.08 1.85
C PHE A 63 -14.53 -11.29 0.90
N LYS A 64 -13.96 -11.19 -0.31
CA LYS A 64 -14.04 -12.25 -1.33
C LYS A 64 -13.43 -13.58 -0.88
N ILE A 65 -12.31 -13.54 -0.14
CA ILE A 65 -11.69 -14.76 0.41
C ILE A 65 -12.57 -15.36 1.52
N THR A 66 -13.22 -14.53 2.33
CA THR A 66 -14.05 -14.99 3.46
C THR A 66 -15.35 -15.61 2.98
N GLU A 67 -16.02 -14.98 2.01
CA GLU A 67 -17.30 -15.43 1.46
C GLU A 67 -17.15 -16.43 0.31
N ILE A 68 -15.92 -16.79 -0.08
CA ILE A 68 -15.62 -17.72 -1.18
C ILE A 68 -16.30 -17.25 -2.49
N GLU A 69 -16.24 -15.95 -2.73
CA GLU A 69 -16.85 -15.34 -3.90
C GLU A 69 -15.89 -15.29 -5.10
N LEU A 70 -16.45 -15.47 -6.29
CA LEU A 70 -15.72 -15.35 -7.54
C LEU A 70 -15.29 -13.89 -7.83
N PRO A 71 -14.21 -13.71 -8.61
CA PRO A 71 -13.75 -12.37 -8.98
C PRO A 71 -14.76 -11.70 -9.93
N ASP A 72 -15.06 -10.44 -9.66
CA ASP A 72 -15.99 -9.63 -10.45
C ASP A 72 -15.29 -8.47 -11.19
N PRO A 73 -15.93 -7.86 -12.21
CA PRO A 73 -15.34 -6.75 -12.97
C PRO A 73 -14.97 -5.52 -12.13
N LYS A 74 -15.68 -5.24 -11.02
CA LYS A 74 -15.39 -4.07 -10.18
C LYS A 74 -14.09 -4.28 -9.40
N MET A 75 -13.88 -5.48 -8.87
CA MET A 75 -12.61 -5.86 -8.24
C MET A 75 -11.42 -5.72 -9.20
N ARG A 76 -11.60 -6.14 -10.46
CA ARG A 76 -10.55 -5.97 -11.49
C ARG A 76 -10.20 -4.52 -11.74
N ASN A 77 -11.19 -3.65 -11.89
CA ASN A 77 -10.95 -2.23 -12.10
C ASN A 77 -10.21 -1.63 -10.90
N LEU A 78 -10.57 -2.01 -9.68
CA LEU A 78 -9.89 -1.60 -8.46
C LEU A 78 -8.42 -2.02 -8.45
N GLU A 79 -8.12 -3.26 -8.87
CA GLU A 79 -6.75 -3.73 -9.00
C GLU A 79 -5.95 -2.95 -10.05
N TYR A 80 -6.55 -2.61 -11.19
CA TYR A 80 -5.89 -1.79 -12.22
C TYR A 80 -5.59 -0.37 -11.75
N VAL A 81 -6.50 0.24 -10.98
CA VAL A 81 -6.21 1.52 -10.33
C VAL A 81 -5.03 1.35 -9.35
N LEU A 82 -4.98 0.24 -8.60
CA LEU A 82 -3.89 -0.01 -7.67
C LEU A 82 -2.53 -0.22 -8.37
N TYR A 83 -2.51 -0.73 -9.61
CA TYR A 83 -1.28 -0.77 -10.42
C TYR A 83 -0.72 0.62 -10.71
N VAL A 84 -1.58 1.61 -10.98
CA VAL A 84 -1.17 3.01 -11.15
C VAL A 84 -0.66 3.57 -9.82
N VAL A 85 -1.36 3.30 -8.72
CA VAL A 85 -0.94 3.72 -7.37
C VAL A 85 0.42 3.15 -6.99
N MET A 86 0.77 1.94 -7.41
CA MET A 86 2.10 1.37 -7.16
C MET A 86 3.24 2.20 -7.77
N ILE A 87 3.03 2.82 -8.94
CA ILE A 87 4.03 3.71 -9.54
C ILE A 87 4.29 4.91 -8.62
N ILE A 88 3.23 5.44 -8.01
CA ILE A 88 3.32 6.55 -7.05
C ILE A 88 4.07 6.10 -5.78
N TYR A 89 3.86 4.86 -5.32
CA TYR A 89 4.62 4.31 -4.19
C TYR A 89 6.11 4.20 -4.50
N LEU A 90 6.49 3.75 -5.69
CA LEU A 90 7.90 3.72 -6.11
C LEU A 90 8.50 5.12 -6.17
N PHE A 91 7.74 6.11 -6.64
CA PHE A 91 8.15 7.51 -6.60
C PHE A 91 8.36 8.02 -5.17
N LYS A 92 7.47 7.68 -4.22
CA LYS A 92 7.63 8.03 -2.80
C LYS A 92 8.85 7.39 -2.14
N VAL A 93 9.23 6.17 -2.55
CA VAL A 93 10.51 5.55 -2.13
C VAL A 93 11.68 6.40 -2.62
N TYR A 94 11.68 6.77 -3.90
CA TYR A 94 12.73 7.62 -4.47
C TYR A 94 12.84 8.96 -3.74
N ASP A 95 11.71 9.64 -3.49
CA ASP A 95 11.65 10.89 -2.74
C ASP A 95 12.20 10.73 -1.31
N SER A 96 11.86 9.62 -0.63
CA SER A 96 12.40 9.31 0.70
C SER A 96 13.92 9.09 0.70
N VAL A 97 14.48 8.51 -0.36
CA VAL A 97 15.94 8.36 -0.53
C VAL A 97 16.60 9.73 -0.68
N LEU A 98 16.02 10.63 -1.48
CA LEU A 98 16.53 11.99 -1.65
C LEU A 98 16.53 12.78 -0.34
N VAL A 99 15.47 12.64 0.47
CA VAL A 99 15.42 13.23 1.81
C VAL A 99 16.58 12.74 2.67
N LEU A 100 16.85 11.43 2.68
CA LEU A 100 17.95 10.88 3.48
C LEU A 100 19.33 11.33 2.98
N ASP A 101 19.55 11.35 1.67
CA ASP A 101 20.82 11.80 1.06
C ASP A 101 21.11 13.27 1.35
N SER A 102 20.06 14.09 1.41
CA SER A 102 20.18 15.51 1.71
C SER A 102 20.76 15.81 3.11
N TYR A 103 20.80 14.83 4.03
CA TYR A 103 21.34 15.00 5.38
C TYR A 103 22.75 15.62 5.39
N ASN A 104 23.62 15.16 4.49
CA ASN A 104 25.02 15.62 4.46
C ASN A 104 25.15 17.08 3.99
N ASN A 105 24.12 17.62 3.34
CA ASN A 105 24.10 19.00 2.83
C ASN A 105 23.67 20.02 3.89
N PHE A 106 23.05 19.57 4.99
CA PHE A 106 22.64 20.45 6.08
C PHE A 106 23.71 20.45 7.17
N SER A 107 24.25 21.62 7.49
CA SER A 107 25.28 21.79 8.51
C SER A 107 24.82 21.29 9.88
N GLU A 108 25.77 20.81 10.69
CA GLU A 108 25.59 20.07 11.95
C GLU A 108 24.68 20.72 13.02
N HIS A 109 24.23 21.96 12.81
CA HIS A 109 23.50 22.76 13.81
C HIS A 109 22.03 23.03 13.48
N MET A 110 21.51 22.63 12.30
CA MET A 110 20.13 22.95 11.90
C MET A 110 19.16 21.77 11.87
N VAL A 111 19.65 20.53 11.95
CA VAL A 111 18.82 19.33 11.77
C VAL A 111 18.44 18.70 13.12
N PRO A 112 17.16 18.42 13.39
CA PRO A 112 16.72 17.73 14.60
C PRO A 112 17.36 16.35 14.76
N SER A 113 17.60 15.92 16.00
CA SER A 113 18.12 14.58 16.30
C SER A 113 17.21 13.45 15.78
N MET A 114 15.91 13.73 15.67
CA MET A 114 14.89 12.80 15.14
C MET A 114 14.90 12.66 13.62
N PHE A 115 15.68 13.48 12.89
CA PHE A 115 15.71 13.46 11.43
C PHE A 115 16.08 12.07 10.88
N LYS A 116 17.25 11.54 11.26
CA LYS A 116 17.74 10.25 10.75
C LYS A 116 16.79 9.09 11.07
N PRO A 117 16.36 8.87 12.33
CA PRO A 117 15.49 7.74 12.64
C PRO A 117 14.15 7.83 11.90
N MET A 118 13.58 9.03 11.77
CA MET A 118 12.30 9.21 11.09
C MET A 118 12.42 9.10 9.56
N ALA A 119 13.49 9.62 8.96
CA ALA A 119 13.79 9.44 7.54
C ALA A 119 13.96 7.96 7.18
N ILE A 120 14.74 7.22 7.98
CA ILE A 120 14.97 5.79 7.78
C ILE A 120 13.67 5.01 7.97
N LEU A 121 12.90 5.28 9.02
CA LEU A 121 11.61 4.64 9.25
C LEU A 121 10.66 4.84 8.06
N THR A 122 10.53 6.08 7.59
CA THR A 122 9.66 6.45 6.46
C THR A 122 10.10 5.74 5.18
N LEU A 123 11.41 5.73 4.89
CA LEU A 123 11.98 5.02 3.75
C LEU A 123 11.70 3.50 3.80
N VAL A 124 11.91 2.88 4.96
CA VAL A 124 11.66 1.44 5.16
C VAL A 124 10.18 1.12 4.95
N LEU A 125 9.27 1.90 5.53
CA LEU A 125 7.83 1.70 5.37
C LEU A 125 7.38 1.88 3.92
N HIS A 126 7.85 2.93 3.24
CA HIS A 126 7.57 3.15 1.82
C HIS A 126 8.15 2.05 0.93
N SER A 127 9.27 1.44 1.31
CA SER A 127 9.89 0.34 0.55
C SER A 127 9.18 -1.00 0.74
N ILE A 128 8.67 -1.26 1.95
CA ILE A 128 7.93 -2.50 2.27
C ILE A 128 6.54 -2.49 1.63
N LEU A 129 5.86 -1.34 1.58
CA LEU A 129 4.51 -1.21 1.05
C LEU A 129 4.31 -1.80 -0.37
N PRO A 130 5.11 -1.45 -1.40
CA PRO A 130 4.95 -2.03 -2.74
C PRO A 130 5.22 -3.53 -2.77
N LEU A 131 6.12 -4.04 -1.93
CA LEU A 131 6.39 -5.48 -1.82
C LEU A 131 5.17 -6.24 -1.28
N LEU A 132 4.53 -5.73 -0.24
CA LEU A 132 3.29 -6.30 0.30
C LEU A 132 2.12 -6.15 -0.69
N THR A 133 2.11 -5.07 -1.47
CA THR A 133 1.09 -4.87 -2.52
C THR A 133 1.22 -5.95 -3.61
N MET A 134 2.44 -6.23 -4.07
CA MET A 134 2.71 -7.32 -5.01
C MET A 134 2.33 -8.69 -4.43
N LEU A 135 2.64 -8.91 -3.14
CA LEU A 135 2.22 -10.12 -2.44
C LEU A 135 0.68 -10.24 -2.39
N SER A 136 -0.03 -9.14 -2.18
CA SER A 136 -1.49 -9.09 -2.21
C SER A 136 -2.05 -9.47 -3.58
N PHE A 137 -1.47 -9.00 -4.69
CA PHE A 137 -1.89 -9.43 -6.04
C PHE A 137 -1.69 -10.93 -6.26
N TRP A 138 -0.56 -11.46 -5.80
CA TRP A 138 -0.29 -12.89 -5.90
C TRP A 138 -1.26 -13.72 -5.05
N GLN A 139 -1.49 -13.33 -3.80
CA GLN A 139 -2.44 -14.00 -2.90
C GLN A 139 -3.87 -13.94 -3.46
N ARG A 140 -4.28 -12.78 -3.98
CA ARG A 140 -5.57 -12.62 -4.66
C ARG A 140 -5.75 -13.65 -5.77
N LYS A 141 -4.78 -13.77 -6.68
CA LYS A 141 -4.84 -14.74 -7.77
C LYS A 141 -4.85 -16.20 -7.29
N LYS A 142 -4.19 -16.47 -6.16
CA LYS A 142 -4.14 -17.81 -5.53
C LYS A 142 -5.45 -18.23 -4.87
N TYR A 143 -6.11 -17.33 -4.13
CA TYR A 143 -7.30 -17.66 -3.33
C TYR A 143 -8.62 -17.40 -4.06
N ILE A 144 -8.70 -16.34 -4.86
CA ILE A 144 -9.93 -15.94 -5.57
C ILE A 144 -9.91 -16.45 -7.01
N GLY A 145 -8.73 -16.60 -7.60
CA GLY A 145 -8.57 -17.12 -8.96
C GLY A 145 -8.37 -16.05 -10.03
N PRO A 146 -8.28 -16.48 -11.31
CA PRO A 146 -8.08 -15.57 -12.45
C PRO A 146 -9.38 -14.84 -12.82
N TYR A 147 -9.24 -13.67 -13.46
CA TYR A 147 -10.37 -13.00 -14.09
C TYR A 147 -10.77 -13.76 -15.35
N ASN A 148 -11.87 -14.53 -15.31
CA ASN A 148 -12.45 -15.20 -16.48
C ASN A 148 -13.76 -14.52 -16.88
N PHE A 149 -13.83 -14.07 -18.14
CA PHE A 149 -14.98 -13.35 -18.69
C PHE A 149 -16.16 -14.27 -19.02
N GLU A 150 -15.89 -15.51 -19.41
CA GLU A 150 -16.91 -16.49 -19.82
C GLU A 150 -17.75 -16.90 -18.61
N ASN A 151 -17.09 -17.17 -17.48
CA ASN A 151 -17.73 -17.60 -16.23
C ASN A 151 -18.64 -16.52 -15.59
N TYR A 152 -18.41 -15.24 -15.89
CA TYR A 152 -19.25 -14.15 -15.36
C TYR A 152 -20.61 -14.11 -16.07
N ASN A 153 -20.64 -14.40 -17.37
CA ASN A 153 -21.85 -14.40 -18.17
C ASN A 153 -22.71 -15.64 -17.87
N ASP A 154 -22.07 -16.80 -17.64
CA ASP A 154 -22.76 -18.06 -17.33
C ASP A 154 -23.39 -18.06 -15.93
N ASN A 155 -22.75 -17.45 -14.92
CA ASN A 155 -23.29 -17.35 -13.55
C ASN A 155 -24.35 -16.25 -13.38
N LEU A 156 -24.47 -15.31 -14.32
CA LEU A 156 -25.57 -14.32 -14.33
C LEU A 156 -26.88 -14.92 -14.83
N ASN A 157 -26.82 -16.09 -15.47
CA ASN A 157 -27.96 -16.75 -16.09
C ASN A 157 -28.70 -17.71 -15.13
N ILE A 158 -28.74 -17.39 -13.84
CA ILE A 158 -29.48 -18.12 -12.79
C ILE A 158 -31.00 -17.90 -12.83
N TRP A 159 -31.50 -17.16 -13.83
CA TRP A 159 -32.94 -16.89 -14.05
C TRP A 159 -33.46 -17.39 -15.40
N GLN A 160 -32.72 -18.25 -16.11
CA GLN A 160 -33.27 -19.12 -17.17
C GLN A 160 -33.47 -20.53 -16.62
#